data_AF-A0A9D3YPM0-F1
#
_entry.id   AF-A0A9D3YPM0-F1
#
_cell.length_a   1.000
_cell.length_b   1.000
_cell.length_c   1.000
_cell.angle_alpha   90.00
_cell.angle_beta   90.00
_cell.angle_gamma   90.00
#
_symmetry.space_group_name_H-M   'P 1'
#
loop_
_entity.id
_entity.type
_entity.pdbx_description
1 polymer ?
#
loop_
_entity_poly.entity_id
_entity_poly.type
_entity_poly.pdbx_seq_one_letter_code
_entity_poly.pdbx_strand_id
1 'polypeptide(L)'
;MAQPKTKTVNVYDSLGGDNKVFYELFRKFMSVRSNVMSDGMDQWHFSSTAQNRQTDGTSCGIFTLMKAECLVNNLPALTLGQSNVAFFRNYVRGRLLASGDRHTYLCNALQCIDPRGQL
;
A
#
# COMPACT_ATOMS: atom_id res chain seq x y z
N MET A 1 -2.03 0.93 -4.62
CA MET A 1 -2.86 1.77 -3.74
C MET A 1 -4.19 2.06 -4.41
N ALA A 2 -5.27 1.81 -3.69
CA ALA A 2 -6.64 2.11 -4.13
C ALA A 2 -7.10 3.45 -3.53
N GLN A 3 -7.78 4.27 -4.33
CA GLN A 3 -8.40 5.53 -3.95
C GLN A 3 -9.92 5.39 -4.12
N PRO A 4 -10.68 5.05 -3.05
CA PRO A 4 -12.11 4.74 -3.18
C PRO A 4 -12.96 5.90 -3.74
N LYS A 5 -12.62 7.15 -3.38
CA LYS A 5 -13.38 8.33 -3.83
C LYS A 5 -13.35 8.51 -5.35
N THR A 6 -12.21 8.25 -5.97
CA THR A 6 -12.00 8.37 -7.42
C THR A 6 -12.12 7.03 -8.14
N LYS A 7 -12.36 5.94 -7.38
CA LYS A 7 -12.34 4.55 -7.86
C LYS A 7 -11.09 4.23 -8.69
N THR A 8 -9.94 4.78 -8.30
CA THR A 8 -8.68 4.59 -9.02
C THR A 8 -7.75 3.66 -8.25
N VAL A 9 -7.09 2.75 -8.95
CA VAL A 9 -6.01 1.93 -8.40
C VAL A 9 -4.73 2.10 -9.20
N ASN A 10 -3.63 2.26 -8.46
CA ASN A 10 -2.27 2.36 -8.98
C ASN A 10 -1.42 1.24 -8.40
N VAL A 11 -0.62 0.54 -9.21
CA VAL A 11 0.42 -0.36 -8.70
C VAL A 11 1.76 0.36 -8.71
N TYR A 12 2.43 0.33 -7.56
CA TYR A 12 3.77 0.88 -7.39
C TYR A 12 4.76 -0.28 -7.32
N ASP A 13 5.56 -0.43 -8.36
CA ASP A 13 6.57 -1.46 -8.51
C ASP A 13 7.89 -0.76 -8.84
N SER A 14 8.83 -0.84 -7.90
CA SER A 14 10.13 -0.18 -8.01
C SER A 14 11.08 -0.88 -9.00
N LEU A 15 10.86 -2.15 -9.31
CA LEU A 15 11.53 -2.85 -10.41
C LEU A 15 10.84 -2.58 -11.75
N GLY A 16 9.54 -2.33 -11.67
CA GLY A 16 8.60 -1.97 -12.73
C GLY A 16 8.53 -2.97 -13.87
N GLY A 17 8.06 -4.17 -13.51
CA GLY A 17 7.57 -5.18 -14.43
C GLY A 17 6.13 -4.95 -14.88
N ASP A 18 5.56 -5.96 -15.54
CA ASP A 18 4.15 -5.97 -15.94
C ASP A 18 3.27 -6.23 -14.71
N ASN A 19 2.40 -5.26 -14.41
CA ASN A 19 1.53 -5.26 -13.24
C ASN A 19 0.07 -5.64 -13.56
N LYS A 20 -0.23 -6.08 -14.79
CA LYS A 20 -1.60 -6.48 -15.20
C LYS A 20 -2.23 -7.51 -14.28
N VAL A 21 -1.46 -8.52 -13.86
CA VAL A 21 -1.96 -9.59 -12.98
C VAL A 21 -2.50 -9.02 -11.66
N PHE A 22 -1.85 -8.00 -11.09
CA PHE A 22 -2.30 -7.38 -9.85
C PHE A 22 -3.59 -6.58 -10.05
N TYR A 23 -3.76 -5.95 -11.20
CA TYR A 23 -5.00 -5.26 -11.56
C TYR A 23 -6.17 -6.23 -11.74
N GLU A 24 -5.93 -7.40 -12.36
CA GLU A 24 -6.94 -8.45 -12.51
C GLU A 24 -7.34 -9.06 -11.16
N LEU A 25 -6.37 -9.35 -10.29
CA LEU A 25 -6.63 -9.81 -8.93
C LEU A 25 -7.44 -8.78 -8.14
N PHE A 26 -7.12 -7.48 -8.28
CA PHE A 26 -7.87 -6.42 -7.65
C PHE A 26 -9.31 -6.33 -8.19
N ARG A 27 -9.52 -6.40 -9.52
CA ARG A 27 -10.87 -6.46 -10.12
C ARG A 27 -11.68 -7.62 -9.56
N LYS A 28 -11.09 -8.82 -9.52
CA LYS A 28 -11.76 -10.01 -9.00
C LYS A 28 -12.17 -9.82 -7.54
N PHE A 29 -11.26 -9.30 -6.71
CA PHE A 29 -11.55 -8.98 -5.31
C PHE A 29 -12.72 -8.00 -5.17
N MET A 30 -12.68 -6.89 -5.92
CA MET A 30 -13.72 -5.87 -5.86
C MET A 30 -15.07 -6.34 -6.39
N SER A 31 -15.09 -7.19 -7.42
CA SER A 31 -16.31 -7.82 -7.94
C SER A 31 -16.97 -8.77 -6.93
N VAL A 32 -16.18 -9.53 -6.16
CA VAL A 32 -16.73 -10.35 -5.07
C VAL A 32 -17.28 -9.44 -3.97
N ARG A 33 -16.57 -8.36 -3.65
CA ARG A 33 -16.99 -7.40 -2.62
C ARG A 33 -18.27 -6.64 -3.00
N SER A 34 -18.47 -6.30 -4.27
CA SER A 34 -19.69 -5.60 -4.72
C SER A 34 -20.96 -6.44 -4.59
N ASN A 35 -20.85 -7.77 -4.48
CA ASN A 35 -22.01 -8.62 -4.24
C ASN A 35 -22.51 -8.53 -2.79
N VAL A 36 -21.67 -8.08 -1.86
CA VAL A 36 -22.00 -7.94 -0.43
C VAL A 36 -22.13 -6.48 0.01
N MET A 37 -21.64 -5.53 -0.79
CA MET A 37 -21.72 -4.09 -0.51
C MET A 37 -22.50 -3.39 -1.63
N SER A 38 -23.50 -2.58 -1.26
CA SER A 38 -24.46 -1.96 -2.19
C SER A 38 -23.93 -0.70 -2.89
N ASP A 39 -22.61 -0.56 -3.05
CA ASP A 39 -21.93 0.70 -3.36
C ASP A 39 -21.31 0.79 -4.77
N GLY A 40 -21.65 -0.15 -5.68
CA GLY A 40 -21.18 -0.09 -7.08
C GLY A 40 -19.65 -0.14 -7.18
N MET A 41 -19.06 -1.04 -6.37
CA MET A 41 -17.62 -1.21 -6.22
C MET A 41 -16.96 -2.06 -7.31
N ASP A 42 -17.71 -2.49 -8.31
CA ASP A 42 -17.24 -3.32 -9.43
C ASP A 42 -16.46 -2.52 -10.50
N GLN A 43 -16.66 -1.19 -10.55
CA GLN A 43 -16.02 -0.33 -11.53
C GLN A 43 -14.83 0.44 -10.96
N TRP A 44 -13.62 0.07 -11.38
CA TRP A 44 -12.37 0.75 -11.00
C TRP A 44 -11.55 1.13 -12.22
N HIS A 45 -10.87 2.27 -12.14
CA HIS A 45 -9.91 2.74 -13.11
C HIS A 45 -8.50 2.33 -12.72
N PHE A 46 -7.74 1.84 -13.70
CA PHE A 46 -6.35 1.43 -13.53
C PHE A 46 -5.48 2.49 -14.17
N SER A 47 -4.64 3.13 -13.37
CA SER A 47 -3.67 4.09 -13.88
C SER A 47 -2.26 3.61 -13.58
N SER A 48 -1.33 4.00 -14.45
CA SER A 48 0.10 3.91 -14.19
C SER A 48 0.60 5.29 -13.80
N THR A 49 1.31 5.39 -12.68
CA THR A 49 1.98 6.63 -12.27
C THR A 49 3.48 6.47 -12.48
N ALA A 50 4.14 7.54 -12.93
CA ALA A 50 5.59 7.60 -12.97
C ALA A 50 6.16 7.42 -11.56
N GLN A 51 7.21 6.60 -11.43
CA GLN A 51 7.82 6.30 -10.15
C GLN A 51 9.32 6.10 -10.28
N ASN A 52 10.05 6.48 -9.22
CA ASN A 52 11.47 6.19 -9.11
C ASN A 52 11.69 4.68 -9.10
N ARG A 53 12.70 4.23 -9.84
CA ARG A 53 13.13 2.83 -9.89
C ARG A 53 14.12 2.54 -8.78
N GLN A 54 14.10 1.32 -8.27
CA GLN A 54 15.21 0.83 -7.48
C GLN A 54 16.33 0.37 -8.41
N THR A 55 17.57 0.52 -7.97
CA THR A 55 18.76 0.11 -8.72
C THR A 55 19.46 -1.10 -8.09
N ASP A 56 18.84 -1.72 -7.07
CA ASP A 56 19.37 -2.88 -6.36
C ASP A 56 18.25 -3.91 -6.08
N GLY A 57 18.63 -5.10 -5.63
CA GLY A 57 17.70 -6.21 -5.36
C GLY A 57 17.15 -6.28 -3.93
N THR A 58 17.47 -5.32 -3.07
CA THR A 58 17.24 -5.40 -1.60
C THR A 58 16.43 -4.23 -1.04
N SER A 59 16.13 -3.25 -1.86
CA SER A 59 15.49 -1.99 -1.45
C SER A 59 13.98 -1.96 -1.68
N CYS A 60 13.38 -3.01 -2.25
CA CYS A 60 11.99 -2.96 -2.71
C CYS A 60 11.01 -2.67 -1.58
N GLY A 61 11.23 -3.29 -0.41
CA GLY A 61 10.44 -3.03 0.80
C GLY A 61 10.57 -1.58 1.28
N ILE A 62 11.77 -1.00 1.22
CA ILE A 62 11.97 0.41 1.57
C ILE A 62 11.29 1.33 0.56
N PHE A 63 11.34 1.00 -0.74
CA PHE A 63 10.60 1.73 -1.77
C PHE A 63 9.09 1.68 -1.51
N THR A 64 8.53 0.52 -1.14
CA THR A 64 7.11 0.40 -0.78
C THR A 64 6.76 1.34 0.37
N LEU A 65 7.57 1.38 1.43
CA LEU A 65 7.34 2.28 2.58
C LEU A 65 7.49 3.75 2.20
N MET A 66 8.50 4.11 1.41
CA MET A 66 8.68 5.48 0.92
C MET A 66 7.47 5.94 0.09
N LYS A 67 6.90 5.08 -0.77
CA LYS A 67 5.69 5.43 -1.52
C LYS A 67 4.48 5.59 -0.61
N ALA A 68 4.31 4.70 0.37
CA ALA A 68 3.23 4.83 1.35
C ALA A 68 3.33 6.18 2.10
N GLU A 69 4.54 6.56 2.53
CA GLU A 69 4.79 7.84 3.20
C GLU A 69 4.43 9.04 2.32
N CYS A 70 4.87 9.05 1.04
CA CYS A 70 4.50 10.12 0.11
C CYS A 70 2.97 10.23 -0.02
N LEU A 71 2.28 9.10 -0.16
CA LEU A 71 0.82 9.08 -0.37
C LEU A 71 0.04 9.55 0.86
N VAL A 72 0.46 9.16 2.06
CA VAL A 72 -0.16 9.61 3.32
C VAL A 72 0.00 11.11 3.52
N ASN A 73 1.15 11.66 3.14
CA ASN A 73 1.45 13.09 3.26
C ASN A 73 1.03 13.92 2.04
N ASN A 74 0.26 13.35 1.10
CA ASN A 74 -0.17 13.99 -0.14
C ASN A 74 1.00 14.59 -0.97
N LEU A 75 2.14 13.90 -0.99
CA LEU A 75 3.32 14.24 -1.77
C LEU A 75 3.37 13.44 -3.07
N PRO A 76 3.99 13.99 -4.14
CA PRO A 76 4.21 13.24 -5.38
C PRO A 76 4.95 11.92 -5.14
N ALA A 77 4.54 10.86 -5.83
CA ALA A 77 5.20 9.55 -5.72
C ALA A 77 6.68 9.60 -6.16
N LEU A 78 7.13 10.63 -6.87
CA LEU A 78 8.52 10.82 -7.30
C LEU A 78 9.40 11.51 -6.25
N THR A 79 8.85 12.00 -5.14
CA THR A 79 9.61 12.76 -4.13
C THR A 79 10.74 11.96 -3.51
N LEU A 80 10.52 10.66 -3.24
CA LEU A 80 11.51 9.77 -2.62
C LEU A 80 11.99 8.70 -3.59
N GLY A 81 13.32 8.52 -3.67
CA GLY A 81 13.99 7.62 -4.61
C GLY A 81 15.18 6.87 -4.01
N GLN A 82 16.02 6.29 -4.88
CA GLN A 82 17.13 5.42 -4.49
C GLN A 82 18.10 6.09 -3.50
N SER A 83 18.40 7.38 -3.69
CA SER A 83 19.30 8.14 -2.80
C SER A 83 18.77 8.26 -1.37
N ASN A 84 17.46 8.09 -1.16
CA ASN A 84 16.84 8.18 0.16
C ASN A 84 16.79 6.85 0.91
N VAL A 85 17.09 5.72 0.27
CA VAL A 85 16.92 4.37 0.85
C VAL A 85 17.65 4.21 2.18
N ALA A 86 18.93 4.58 2.25
CA ALA A 86 19.74 4.39 3.44
C ALA A 86 19.20 5.22 4.62
N PHE A 87 18.84 6.47 4.37
CA PHE A 87 18.20 7.34 5.35
C PHE A 87 16.86 6.77 5.80
N PHE A 88 16.00 6.37 4.86
CA PHE A 88 14.66 5.89 5.16
C PHE A 88 14.66 4.56 5.94
N ARG A 89 15.64 3.69 5.68
CA ARG A 89 15.87 2.47 6.47
C ARG A 89 16.14 2.79 7.94
N ASN A 90 17.00 3.79 8.21
CA ASN A 90 17.29 4.23 9.57
C ASN A 90 16.08 4.93 10.22
N TYR A 91 15.36 5.75 9.45
CA TYR A 91 14.12 6.40 9.89
C TYR A 91 13.08 5.35 10.34
N VAL A 92 12.79 4.35 9.50
CA VAL A 92 11.85 3.26 9.83
C VAL A 92 12.32 2.48 11.05
N ARG A 93 13.61 2.14 11.13
CA ARG A 93 14.19 1.46 12.31
C ARG A 93 13.97 2.28 13.59
N GLY A 94 14.28 3.58 13.56
CA GLY A 94 14.09 4.47 14.71
C GLY A 94 12.63 4.53 15.15
N ARG A 95 11.71 4.62 14.18
CA ARG A 95 10.27 4.59 14.46
C ARG A 95 9.80 3.28 15.07
N LEU A 96 10.26 2.13 14.57
CA LEU A 96 9.88 0.83 15.11
C LEU A 96 10.39 0.63 16.55
N LEU A 97 11.61 1.09 16.84
CA LEU A 97 12.18 1.03 18.19
C LEU A 97 11.48 1.99 19.16
N ALA A 98 11.07 3.17 18.70
CA ALA A 98 10.36 4.16 19.53
C ALA A 98 8.87 3.80 19.73
N SER A 99 8.23 3.18 18.74
CA SER A 99 6.82 2.75 18.79
C SER A 99 6.64 1.31 19.30
N GLY A 100 7.59 0.80 20.10
CA GLY A 100 7.48 -0.49 20.79
C GLY A 100 6.30 -0.58 21.78
N ASP A 101 5.60 0.53 22.03
CA ASP A 101 4.33 0.53 22.74
C ASP A 101 3.19 0.01 21.86
N ARG A 102 2.83 -1.24 22.16
CA ARG A 102 1.70 -2.03 21.63
C ARG A 102 0.54 -1.15 21.20
N HIS A 103 0.41 -0.89 19.90
CA HIS A 103 -0.86 -0.43 19.35
C HIS A 103 -1.85 -1.60 19.42
N THR A 104 -2.86 -1.47 20.29
CA THR A 104 -4.07 -2.29 20.26
C THR A 104 -4.85 -1.93 19.00
N TYR A 105 -4.55 -2.60 17.89
CA TYR A 105 -5.36 -2.50 16.69
C TYR A 105 -6.72 -3.16 16.98
N LEU A 106 -7.72 -2.35 17.31
CA LEU A 106 -9.12 -2.77 17.25
C LEU A 106 -9.47 -2.97 15.78
N CYS A 107 -9.66 -4.22 15.40
CA CYS A 107 -10.07 -4.56 14.06
C CYS A 107 -11.59 -4.36 13.91
N ASN A 108 -11.99 -3.29 13.23
CA ASN A 108 -13.40 -2.90 13.11
C ASN A 108 -14.18 -3.65 12.01
N ALA A 109 -13.64 -4.76 11.47
CA ALA A 109 -14.39 -5.58 10.53
C ALA A 109 -15.45 -6.39 11.29
N LEU A 110 -16.66 -6.53 10.73
CA LEU A 110 -17.83 -7.21 11.31
C LEU A 110 -17.59 -8.67 11.78
N GLN A 111 -16.42 -9.25 11.50
CA GLN A 111 -16.03 -10.61 11.89
C GLN A 111 -14.54 -10.70 12.24
N CYS A 112 -13.94 -9.61 12.72
CA CYS A 112 -12.53 -9.68 13.06
C CYS A 112 -12.33 -10.40 14.39
N ILE A 113 -11.76 -11.60 14.30
CA ILE A 113 -11.39 -12.40 15.46
C ILE A 113 -9.92 -12.09 15.74
N ASP A 114 -9.59 -11.61 16.95
CA ASP A 114 -8.20 -11.58 17.39
C ASP A 114 -7.68 -13.03 17.31
N PRO A 115 -6.63 -13.33 16.54
CA PRO A 115 -6.10 -14.69 16.45
C PRO A 115 -5.58 -15.23 17.80
N ARG A 116 -5.48 -14.39 18.83
CA ARG A 116 -5.17 -14.76 20.22
C ARG A 116 -6.41 -15.05 21.08
N GLY A 117 -7.62 -14.91 20.55
CA GLY A 117 -8.88 -15.31 21.20
C GLY A 117 -9.29 -14.46 22.40
N GLN A 118 -8.79 -13.23 22.53
CA GLN A 118 -9.16 -12.33 23.62
C GLN A 118 -10.11 -11.25 23.09
N LEU A 119 -11.35 -11.28 23.59
CA LEU A 119 -12.35 -10.22 23.42
C LEU A 119 -12.01 -9.01 24.31
#